data_AF-A0A8T6VRD4-F1
#
_entry.id   AF-A0A8T6VRD4-F1
#
_cell.length_a   1.000
_cell.length_b   1.000
_cell.length_c   1.000
_cell.angle_alpha   90.00
_cell.angle_beta   90.00
_cell.angle_gamma   90.00
#
_symmetry.space_group_name_H-M   'P 1'
#
loop_
_entity.id
_entity.type
_entity.pdbx_description
1 polymer ?
#
loop_
_entity_poly.entity_id
_entity_poly.type
_entity_poly.pdbx_seq_one_letter_code
_entity_poly.pdbx_strand_id
1 'polypeptide(L)'
;MCNVTPGTIAGLTETLDRYGTLSLKEVIEPAAKVAEEGFVAGWAVAAAIMRRMKAFSQFPEWKRIYMQEGEWPYLPYSTAMAKPQLLVNKDLAKSLRAIVKEGAEVFYKGWIAEEITKELEQGGG
;
A
#
# COMPACT_ATOMS: atom_id res chain seq x y z
N MET A 1 1.38 -9.63 17.79
CA MET A 1 2.39 -9.35 16.72
C MET A 1 3.25 -8.18 17.22
N CYS A 2 4.50 -7.92 16.75
CA CYS A 2 5.24 -6.73 17.20
C CYS A 2 4.79 -5.52 16.36
N ASN A 3 3.75 -4.84 16.82
CA ASN A 3 3.16 -3.69 16.13
C ASN A 3 3.75 -2.40 16.75
N VAL A 4 4.70 -1.80 16.06
CA VAL A 4 5.28 -0.49 16.42
C VAL A 4 4.62 0.62 15.62
N THR A 5 4.47 1.81 16.21
CA THR A 5 3.94 2.99 15.52
C THR A 5 4.75 3.27 14.25
N PRO A 6 4.14 3.29 13.05
CA PRO A 6 4.89 3.48 11.81
C PRO A 6 5.53 4.87 11.73
N GLY A 7 6.87 4.93 11.83
CA GLY A 7 7.63 6.19 11.77
C GLY A 7 7.95 6.69 10.36
N THR A 8 7.64 5.91 9.32
CA THR A 8 8.04 6.22 7.94
C THR A 8 7.41 7.51 7.41
N ILE A 9 6.12 7.75 7.67
CA ILE A 9 5.45 8.96 7.19
C ILE A 9 6.07 10.19 7.86
N ALA A 10 6.13 10.21 9.19
CA ALA A 10 6.75 11.29 9.95
C ALA A 10 8.21 11.55 9.53
N GLY A 11 9.03 10.51 9.40
CA GLY A 11 10.43 10.65 9.01
C GLY A 11 10.61 11.22 7.60
N LEU A 12 9.82 10.75 6.64
CA LEU A 12 9.88 11.24 5.25
C LEU A 12 9.33 12.66 5.13
N THR A 13 8.24 12.99 5.81
CA THR A 13 7.68 14.35 5.77
C THR A 13 8.58 15.36 6.47
N GLU A 14 9.19 14.99 7.60
CA GLU A 14 10.15 15.85 8.31
C GLU A 14 11.42 16.09 7.46
N THR A 15 11.92 15.05 6.80
CA THR A 15 13.09 15.18 5.91
C THR A 15 12.76 16.08 4.72
N LEU A 16 11.57 15.94 4.14
CA LEU A 16 11.12 16.76 3.03
C LEU A 16 10.93 18.23 3.46
N ASP A 17 10.37 18.48 4.65
CA ASP A 17 10.19 19.83 5.17
C ASP A 17 11.54 20.53 5.45
N ARG A 18 12.49 19.80 6.04
CA ARG A 18 13.80 20.36 6.40
C ARG A 18 14.77 20.52 5.25
N TYR A 19 14.76 19.57 4.30
CA TYR A 19 15.82 19.43 3.30
C TYR A 19 15.30 19.31 1.87
N GLY A 20 13.98 19.17 1.69
CA GLY A 20 13.36 19.01 0.39
C GLY A 20 13.28 20.30 -0.41
N THR A 21 13.18 20.14 -1.72
CA THR A 21 12.92 21.23 -2.68
C THR A 21 11.57 21.08 -3.37
N LEU A 22 10.88 19.97 -3.14
CA LEU A 22 9.57 19.64 -3.69
C LEU A 22 8.52 19.68 -2.58
N SER A 23 7.30 20.02 -2.95
CA SER A 23 6.15 19.91 -2.06
C SER A 23 5.79 18.44 -1.78
N LEU A 24 5.12 18.21 -0.65
CA LEU A 24 4.61 16.88 -0.27
C LEU A 24 3.73 16.26 -1.37
N LYS A 25 2.94 17.10 -2.03
CA LYS A 25 2.10 16.70 -3.16
C LYS A 25 2.94 16.17 -4.33
N GLU A 26 3.99 16.88 -4.72
CA GLU A 26 4.84 16.48 -5.86
C GLU A 26 5.52 15.13 -5.64
N VAL A 27 5.86 14.82 -4.40
CA VAL A 27 6.51 13.55 -4.04
C VAL A 27 5.50 12.40 -3.94
N ILE A 28 4.32 12.64 -3.37
CA ILE A 28 3.34 11.56 -3.11
C ILE A 28 2.43 11.28 -4.31
N GLU A 29 2.06 12.29 -5.09
CA GLU A 29 1.09 12.13 -6.20
C GLU A 29 1.48 11.03 -7.20
N PRO A 30 2.77 10.86 -7.60
CA PRO A 30 3.16 9.74 -8.47
C PRO A 30 2.90 8.38 -7.83
N ALA A 31 3.15 8.24 -6.52
CA ALA A 31 2.90 6.99 -5.79
C ALA A 31 1.41 6.71 -5.65
N ALA A 32 0.60 7.75 -5.36
CA ALA A 32 -0.85 7.64 -5.29
C ALA A 32 -1.44 7.18 -6.63
N LYS A 33 -0.95 7.75 -7.74
CA LYS A 33 -1.36 7.37 -9.10
C LYS A 33 -1.02 5.92 -9.41
N VAL A 34 0.20 5.46 -9.12
CA VAL A 34 0.60 4.06 -9.33
C VAL A 34 -0.24 3.10 -8.49
N ALA A 35 -0.59 3.48 -7.25
CA ALA A 35 -1.45 2.66 -6.40
C ALA A 35 -2.89 2.58 -6.95
N GLU A 36 -3.40 3.66 -7.55
CA GLU A 36 -4.76 3.74 -8.11
C GLU A 36 -4.91 3.06 -9.48
N GLU A 37 -3.99 3.33 -10.40
CA GLU A 37 -3.98 2.76 -11.76
C GLU A 37 -3.44 1.32 -11.76
N GLY A 38 -2.60 1.00 -10.77
CA GLY A 38 -1.90 -0.25 -10.65
C GLY A 38 -0.65 -0.34 -11.53
N PHE A 39 0.15 -1.35 -11.25
CA PHE A 39 1.37 -1.63 -12.01
C PHE A 39 1.49 -3.11 -12.34
N VAL A 40 2.26 -3.42 -13.38
CA VAL A 40 2.53 -4.80 -13.78
C VAL A 40 3.45 -5.45 -12.75
N ALA A 41 3.00 -6.54 -12.12
CA ALA A 41 3.82 -7.29 -11.19
C ALA A 41 4.99 -7.95 -11.92
N GLY A 42 6.18 -7.35 -11.80
CA GLY A 42 7.42 -7.94 -12.29
C GLY A 42 7.77 -9.22 -11.53
N TRP A 43 8.79 -9.95 -12.03
CA TRP A 43 9.20 -11.24 -11.48
C TRP A 43 9.46 -11.19 -9.96
N ALA A 44 10.14 -10.15 -9.47
CA ALA A 44 10.44 -10.00 -8.05
C ALA A 44 9.19 -9.85 -7.17
N VAL A 45 8.20 -9.07 -7.62
CA VAL A 45 6.95 -8.84 -6.89
C VAL A 45 6.10 -10.11 -6.89
N ALA A 46 5.93 -10.73 -8.06
CA ALA A 46 5.21 -12.00 -8.19
C ALA A 46 5.84 -13.10 -7.31
N ALA A 47 7.17 -13.22 -7.32
CA ALA A 47 7.88 -14.17 -6.47
C ALA A 47 7.69 -13.87 -4.97
N ALA A 48 7.73 -12.61 -4.56
CA ALA A 48 7.51 -12.22 -3.17
C ALA A 48 6.08 -12.56 -2.69
N ILE A 49 5.08 -12.32 -3.54
CA ILE A 49 3.69 -12.68 -3.26
C ILE A 49 3.54 -14.20 -3.16
N MET A 50 4.05 -14.96 -4.14
CA MET A 50 3.99 -16.43 -4.15
C MET A 50 4.61 -17.04 -2.87
N ARG A 51 5.77 -16.54 -2.44
CA ARG A 51 6.44 -17.01 -1.22
C ARG A 51 5.64 -16.76 0.06
N ARG A 52 4.71 -15.81 0.05
CA ARG A 52 3.88 -15.43 1.21
C ARG A 52 2.41 -15.80 1.05
N MET A 53 2.01 -16.48 -0.04
CA MET A 53 0.62 -16.82 -0.33
C MET A 53 -0.10 -17.51 0.83
N LYS A 54 0.57 -18.43 1.54
CA LYS A 54 -0.04 -19.12 2.69
C LYS A 54 -0.40 -18.16 3.82
N ALA A 55 0.40 -17.12 4.06
CA ALA A 55 0.08 -16.11 5.06
C ALA A 55 -1.00 -15.17 4.54
N PHE A 56 -0.89 -14.74 3.27
CA PHE A 56 -1.84 -13.79 2.68
C PHE A 56 -3.24 -14.39 2.61
N SER A 57 -3.36 -15.70 2.35
CA SER A 57 -4.65 -16.39 2.27
C SER A 57 -5.41 -16.46 3.58
N GLN A 58 -4.75 -16.20 4.72
CA GLN A 58 -5.37 -16.19 6.05
C GLN A 58 -6.09 -14.87 6.35
N PHE A 59 -5.74 -13.78 5.66
CA PHE A 59 -6.29 -12.46 5.90
C PHE A 59 -7.13 -12.01 4.69
N PRO A 60 -8.45 -11.77 4.84
CA PRO A 60 -9.33 -11.39 3.73
C PRO A 60 -8.83 -10.18 2.93
N GLU A 61 -8.36 -9.13 3.61
CA GLU A 61 -7.85 -7.92 2.95
C GLU A 61 -6.57 -8.18 2.14
N TRP A 62 -5.71 -9.08 2.61
CA TRP A 62 -4.49 -9.43 1.89
C TRP A 62 -4.81 -10.26 0.66
N LYS A 63 -5.81 -11.16 0.73
CA LYS A 63 -6.32 -11.87 -0.46
C LYS A 63 -6.87 -10.89 -1.49
N ARG A 64 -7.71 -9.94 -1.06
CA ARG A 64 -8.32 -8.96 -1.95
C ARG A 64 -7.29 -8.13 -2.73
N ILE A 65 -6.17 -7.77 -2.09
CA ILE A 65 -5.14 -6.91 -2.71
C ILE A 65 -4.08 -7.73 -3.47
N TYR A 66 -3.62 -8.85 -2.91
CA TYR A 66 -2.44 -9.57 -3.41
C TYR A 66 -2.76 -10.90 -4.11
N MET A 67 -4.04 -11.26 -4.26
CA MET A 67 -4.47 -12.39 -5.07
C MET A 67 -5.43 -11.92 -6.18
N GLN A 68 -5.15 -12.34 -7.40
CA GLN A 68 -6.03 -12.23 -8.55
C GLN A 68 -7.36 -12.90 -8.23
N GLU A 69 -8.45 -12.13 -8.38
CA GLU A 69 -9.82 -12.54 -8.05
C GLU A 69 -9.99 -13.06 -6.61
N GLY A 70 -9.04 -12.75 -5.72
CA GLY A 70 -9.02 -13.24 -4.34
C GLY A 70 -8.51 -14.68 -4.16
N GLU A 71 -8.08 -15.34 -5.25
CA GLU A 71 -7.76 -16.78 -5.24
C GLU A 71 -6.35 -17.11 -5.76
N TRP A 72 -5.89 -16.43 -6.81
CA TRP A 72 -4.69 -16.83 -7.55
C TRP A 72 -3.53 -15.84 -7.36
N PRO A 73 -2.26 -16.29 -7.36
CA PRO A 73 -1.15 -15.34 -7.33
C PRO A 73 -1.03 -14.55 -8.64
N TYR A 74 -0.43 -13.38 -8.54
CA TYR A 74 0.07 -12.66 -9.72
C TYR A 74 1.17 -13.47 -10.41
N LEU A 75 1.08 -13.60 -11.72
CA LEU A 75 2.10 -14.21 -12.56
C LEU A 75 3.03 -13.12 -13.10
N PRO A 76 4.35 -13.40 -13.22
CA PRO A 76 5.24 -12.52 -13.96
C PRO A 76 4.71 -12.30 -15.37
N TYR A 77 4.73 -11.05 -15.82
CA TYR A 77 4.32 -10.73 -17.19
C TYR A 77 5.12 -11.54 -18.21
N SER A 78 4.42 -12.09 -19.20
CA SER A 78 4.97 -12.84 -20.33
C SER A 78 4.27 -12.40 -21.61
N THR A 79 4.99 -12.44 -22.73
CA THR A 79 4.45 -12.15 -24.07
C THR A 79 3.35 -13.13 -24.50
N ALA A 80 3.22 -14.26 -23.82
CA ALA A 80 2.13 -15.22 -24.02
C ALA A 80 0.79 -14.77 -23.41
N MET A 81 0.78 -13.74 -22.55
CA MET A 81 -0.44 -13.23 -21.93
C MET A 81 -1.15 -12.23 -22.85
N ALA A 82 -2.46 -12.39 -23.01
CA ALA A 82 -3.26 -11.45 -23.81
C ALA A 82 -3.27 -10.02 -23.25
N LYS A 83 -3.18 -9.88 -21.92
CA LYS A 83 -3.07 -8.62 -21.19
C LYS A 83 -2.21 -8.80 -19.94
N PRO A 84 -1.47 -7.77 -19.49
CA PRO A 84 -0.74 -7.83 -18.24
C PRO A 84 -1.70 -7.87 -17.03
N GLN A 85 -1.26 -8.52 -15.96
CA GLN A 85 -1.94 -8.46 -14.66
C GLN A 85 -1.47 -7.23 -13.89
N LEU A 86 -2.41 -6.36 -13.53
CA LEU A 86 -2.15 -5.15 -12.76
C LEU A 86 -2.44 -5.37 -11.28
N LEU A 87 -1.44 -5.05 -10.44
CA LEU A 87 -1.62 -4.98 -9.00
C LEU A 87 -2.10 -3.58 -8.66
N VAL A 88 -3.34 -3.49 -8.16
CA VAL A 88 -4.02 -2.24 -7.83
C VAL A 88 -4.27 -2.19 -6.32
N ASN A 89 -3.99 -1.06 -5.68
CA ASN A 89 -4.28 -0.84 -4.27
C ASN A 89 -4.91 0.55 -4.06
N LYS A 90 -6.23 0.61 -4.30
CA LYS A 90 -7.01 1.86 -4.18
C LYS A 90 -7.06 2.40 -2.75
N ASP A 91 -6.97 1.53 -1.75
CA ASP A 91 -6.99 1.95 -0.33
C ASP A 91 -5.68 2.63 0.06
N LEU A 92 -4.55 2.13 -0.47
CA LEU A 92 -3.28 2.83 -0.39
C LEU A 92 -3.34 4.17 -1.12
N ALA A 93 -3.90 4.21 -2.33
CA ALA A 93 -4.06 5.47 -3.07
C ALA A 93 -4.92 6.49 -2.28
N LYS A 94 -6.03 6.05 -1.69
CA LYS A 94 -6.89 6.88 -0.83
C LYS A 94 -6.11 7.44 0.36
N SER A 95 -5.32 6.60 1.03
CA SER A 95 -4.50 6.98 2.17
C SER A 95 -3.42 8.01 1.78
N LEU A 96 -2.72 7.78 0.66
CA LEU A 96 -1.72 8.71 0.12
C LEU A 96 -2.35 10.05 -0.28
N ARG A 97 -3.51 10.05 -0.93
CA ARG A 97 -4.23 11.28 -1.29
C ARG A 97 -4.73 12.04 -0.07
N ALA A 98 -5.15 11.35 0.99
CA ALA A 98 -5.50 11.99 2.26
C ALA A 98 -4.29 12.69 2.88
N ILE A 99 -3.12 12.04 2.90
CA ILE A 99 -1.87 12.66 3.40
C ILE A 99 -1.52 13.93 2.60
N VAL A 100 -1.72 13.92 1.29
CA VAL A 100 -1.50 15.12 0.44
C VAL A 100 -2.47 16.24 0.78
N LYS A 101 -3.73 15.92 1.07
CA LYS A 101 -4.80 16.92 1.29
C LYS A 101 -4.82 17.47 2.72
N GLU A 102 -4.62 16.59 3.70
CA GLU A 102 -4.84 16.85 5.12
C GLU A 102 -3.52 16.92 5.91
N GLY A 103 -2.39 16.62 5.26
CA GLY A 103 -1.06 16.57 5.88
C GLY A 103 -0.74 15.22 6.52
N ALA A 104 0.50 15.06 6.98
CA ALA A 104 1.00 13.82 7.61
C ALA A 104 0.18 13.40 8.85
N GLU A 105 -0.39 14.36 9.56
CA GLU A 105 -1.15 14.14 10.80
C GLU A 105 -2.39 13.27 10.59
N VAL A 106 -2.96 13.22 9.38
CA VAL A 106 -4.12 12.35 9.09
C VAL A 106 -3.79 10.87 9.32
N PHE A 107 -2.52 10.48 9.13
CA PHE A 107 -2.04 9.11 9.38
C PHE A 107 -1.95 8.79 10.88
N TYR A 108 -1.67 9.78 11.72
CA TYR A 108 -1.39 9.60 13.14
C TYR A 108 -2.56 9.94 14.06
N LYS A 109 -3.45 10.83 13.62
CA LYS A 109 -4.55 11.38 14.44
C LYS A 109 -5.88 11.47 13.70
N GLY A 110 -5.91 11.23 12.40
CA GLY A 110 -7.11 11.31 11.58
C GLY A 110 -7.79 9.96 11.40
N TRP A 111 -8.68 9.90 10.41
CA TRP A 111 -9.46 8.70 10.08
C TRP A 111 -8.60 7.47 9.77
N ILE A 112 -7.36 7.66 9.28
CA ILE A 112 -6.43 6.54 9.03
C ILE A 112 -6.01 5.91 10.36
N ALA A 113 -5.74 6.73 11.37
CA ALA A 113 -5.39 6.24 12.71
C ALA A 113 -6.56 5.51 13.37
N GLU A 114 -7.79 6.00 13.16
CA GLU A 114 -9.02 5.35 13.63
C GLU A 114 -9.20 3.97 12.96
N GLU A 115 -9.06 3.86 11.64
CA GLU A 115 -9.16 2.58 10.93
C GLU A 115 -8.05 1.60 11.33
N ILE A 116 -6.81 2.09 11.54
CA ILE A 116 -5.72 1.25 12.07
C ILE A 116 -6.07 0.73 13.47
N THR A 117 -6.57 1.59 14.35
CA THR A 117 -6.93 1.21 15.73
C THR A 117 -8.03 0.17 15.74
N LYS A 118 -9.07 0.38 14.92
CA LYS A 118 -10.18 -0.55 14.78
C LYS A 118 -9.73 -1.92 14.27
N GLU A 119 -8.83 -1.98 13.29
CA GLU A 119 -8.28 -3.24 12.78
C GLU A 119 -7.42 -3.94 13.85
N LEU A 120 -6.64 -3.19 14.63
CA LEU A 120 -5.83 -3.75 15.72
C LEU A 120 -6.70 -4.37 16.83
N GLU A 121 -7.80 -3.71 17.19
CA GLU A 121 -8.76 -4.20 18.18
C GLU A 121 -9.48 -5.48 17.69
N GLN A 122 -9.81 -5.55 16.40
CA GLN A 122 -10.46 -6.72 15.80
C GLN A 122 -9.49 -7.89 15.56
N GLY A 123 -8.21 -7.59 15.28
CA GLY A 123 -7.16 -8.56 14.98
C GLY A 123 -6.39 -9.10 16.19
N GLY A 124 -6.61 -8.55 17.40
CA GLY A 124 -6.11 -9.10 18.66
C GLY A 124 -4.75 -8.61 19.15
N GLY A 125 -4.28 -7.42 18.74
CA GLY A 125 -3.07 -6.79 19.31
C GLY A 125 -1.70 -7.25 18.82
#